data_AF-A0A3M2MEW4-F1
#
_entry.id   AF-A0A3M2MEW4-F1
#
_cell.length_a   1.000
_cell.length_b   1.000
_cell.length_c   1.000
_cell.angle_alpha   90.00
_cell.angle_beta   90.00
_cell.angle_gamma   90.00
#
_symmetry.space_group_name_H-M   'P 1'
#
loop_
_entity.id
_entity.type
_entity.pdbx_description
1 polymer ?
#
loop_
_entity_poly.entity_id
_entity_poly.type
_entity_poly.pdbx_seq_one_letter_code
_entity_poly.pdbx_strand_id
1 'polypeptide(L)' 'MSGEKRLRIYSMRTRTRDGRTSYDNVEAESLEDAYRTYGGSAIEGAEIEIDIVLADAWDIDMGERGLGH' A
#
# COMPACT_ATOMS: atom_id res chain seq x y z
N MET A 1 11.87 24.80 13.67
CA MET A 1 10.51 24.23 13.66
C MET A 1 10.63 22.81 13.15
N SER A 2 10.64 21.81 14.03
CA SER A 2 10.44 20.42 13.58
C SER A 2 8.99 20.37 13.15
N GLY A 3 8.73 20.53 11.86
CA GLY A 3 7.40 20.33 11.33
C GLY A 3 7.06 18.87 11.60
N GLU A 4 6.13 18.62 12.53
CA GLU A 4 5.55 17.29 12.70
C GLU A 4 4.91 16.93 11.37
N LYS A 5 5.65 16.21 10.54
CA LYS A 5 5.13 15.69 9.28
C LYS A 5 4.08 14.66 9.67
N ARG A 6 2.82 15.00 9.41
CA ARG A 6 1.70 14.10 9.71
C ARG A 6 1.83 12.87 8.82
N LEU A 7 2.03 11.73 9.46
CA LEU A 7 1.93 10.44 8.80
C LEU A 7 0.50 10.22 8.31
N ARG A 8 0.36 9.61 7.14
CA ARG A 8 -0.88 9.17 6.55
C ARG A 8 -0.75 7.71 6.17
N ILE A 9 -1.85 6.99 6.19
CA ILE A 9 -1.87 5.61 5.75
C ILE A 9 -2.05 5.61 4.23
N TYR A 10 -1.17 4.91 3.54
CA TYR A 10 -1.27 4.61 2.13
C TYR A 10 -1.51 3.11 1.98
N SER A 11 -2.36 2.74 1.03
CA SER A 11 -2.65 1.35 0.71
C SER A 11 -2.07 1.00 -0.64
N MET A 12 -1.26 -0.06 -0.69
CA MET A 12 -0.85 -0.74 -1.90
C MET A 12 -1.87 -1.84 -2.21
N ARG A 13 -2.52 -1.70 -3.36
CA ARG A 13 -3.48 -2.65 -3.89
C ARG A 13 -2.82 -3.42 -5.01
N THR A 14 -2.71 -4.73 -4.82
CA THR A 14 -2.05 -5.62 -5.76
C THR A 14 -3.11 -6.54 -6.36
N ARG A 15 -3.46 -6.33 -7.63
CA ARG A 15 -4.46 -7.14 -8.34
C ARG A 15 -3.77 -8.17 -9.21
N THR A 16 -4.07 -9.44 -8.98
CA THR A 16 -3.61 -10.55 -9.81
C THR A 16 -4.58 -10.83 -10.97
N ARG A 17 -4.10 -11.45 -12.05
CA ARG A 17 -4.90 -11.76 -13.26
C ARG A 17 -6.12 -12.66 -13.01
N ASP A 18 -6.11 -13.46 -11.95
CA ASP A 18 -7.26 -14.27 -11.50
C ASP A 18 -8.32 -13.44 -10.76
N GLY A 19 -8.14 -12.12 -10.66
CA GLY A 19 -9.09 -11.17 -10.09
C GLY A 19 -8.98 -11.00 -8.57
N ARG A 20 -8.01 -11.64 -7.92
CA ARG A 20 -7.77 -11.42 -6.49
C ARG A 20 -7.07 -10.08 -6.28
N THR A 21 -7.44 -9.41 -5.20
CA THR A 21 -6.81 -8.14 -4.80
C THR A 21 -6.31 -8.30 -3.38
N SER A 22 -5.01 -8.10 -3.16
CA SER A 22 -4.43 -7.98 -1.83
C SER A 22 -4.20 -6.51 -1.50
N TYR A 23 -4.29 -6.20 -0.21
CA TYR A 23 -4.15 -4.87 0.34
C TYR A 23 -3.02 -4.90 1.37
N ASP A 24 -2.08 -3.98 1.24
CA ASP A 24 -1.01 -3.77 2.19
C ASP A 24 -1.00 -2.30 2.56
N ASN A 25 -0.77 -1.94 3.82
CA ASN A 25 -0.90 -0.58 4.32
C ASN A 25 0.39 -0.11 4.98
N VAL A 26 0.76 1.13 4.68
CA VAL A 26 1.96 1.75 5.23
C VAL A 26 1.66 3.16 5.71
N GLU A 27 2.21 3.52 6.87
CA GLU A 27 2.25 4.89 7.31
C GLU A 27 3.42 5.62 6.64
N ALA A 28 3.13 6.67 5.87
CA ALA A 28 4.14 7.46 5.19
C ALA A 28 3.81 8.96 5.24
N GLU A 29 4.85 9.79 5.09
CA GLU A 29 4.70 11.24 5.09
C GLU A 29 4.13 11.77 3.76
N SER A 30 4.32 10.99 2.68
CA SER A 30 3.89 11.32 1.33
C SER A 30 3.69 10.05 0.48
N LEU A 31 3.04 10.19 -0.67
CA LEU A 31 2.88 9.08 -1.62
C LEU A 31 4.25 8.61 -2.15
N GLU A 32 5.18 9.54 -2.38
CA GLU A 32 6.55 9.22 -2.80
C GLU A 32 7.27 8.38 -1.74
N ASP A 33 7.11 8.72 -0.46
CA ASP A 33 7.68 7.93 0.63
C ASP A 33 6.99 6.58 0.76
N ALA A 34 5.68 6.47 0.52
CA ALA A 34 5.00 5.19 0.44
C ALA A 34 5.59 4.31 -0.68
N TYR A 35 5.78 4.86 -1.90
CA TYR A 35 6.45 4.16 -3.00
C TYR A 35 7.87 3.71 -2.65
N ARG A 36 8.63 4.53 -1.90
CA ARG A 36 9.96 4.17 -1.42
C ARG A 36 9.92 3.06 -0.37
N THR A 37 8.93 3.05 0.52
CA THR A 37 8.78 2.02 1.56
C THR A 37 8.34 0.68 0.98
N TYR A 38 7.41 0.68 0.02
CA TYR A 38 7.09 -0.53 -0.77
C TYR A 38 8.24 -0.94 -1.71
N GLY A 39 9.25 -0.08 -1.82
CA GLY A 39 10.63 -0.47 -2.08
C GLY A 39 10.79 -1.22 -3.37
N GLY A 40 10.62 -0.55 -4.52
CA GLY A 40 11.06 -1.11 -5.80
C GLY A 40 10.51 -2.50 -6.12
N SER A 41 9.41 -2.92 -5.48
CA SER A 41 8.64 -4.09 -5.87
C SER A 41 7.87 -3.75 -7.14
N ALA A 42 8.59 -3.31 -8.18
CA ALA A 42 8.26 -3.76 -9.52
C ALA A 42 8.35 -5.28 -9.41
N ILE A 43 7.19 -5.91 -9.22
CA ILE A 43 7.05 -7.35 -9.23
C ILE A 43 7.40 -7.79 -10.65
N GLU A 44 8.70 -7.88 -10.93
CA GLU A 44 9.23 -8.43 -12.17
C GLU A 44 8.81 -9.90 -12.18
N GLY A 45 7.73 -10.20 -12.91
CA GLY A 45 7.35 -11.56 -13.22
C GLY A 45 5.89 -11.93 -12.98
N ALA A 46 5.02 -11.02 -12.57
CA ALA A 46 3.62 -11.38 -12.38
C ALA A 46 2.70 -10.38 -13.08
N GLU A 47 1.68 -10.92 -13.73
CA GLU A 47 0.59 -10.23 -14.42
C GLU A 47 -0.29 -9.48 -13.41
N ILE A 48 0.29 -8.45 -12.79
CA ILE A 48 -0.21 -7.79 -11.59
C ILE A 48 -0.29 -6.28 -11.83
N GLU A 49 -1.46 -5.70 -11.56
CA GLU A 49 -1.65 -4.26 -11.46
C GLU A 49 -1.37 -3.82 -10.01
N ILE A 50 -0.51 -2.82 -9.82
CA ILE A 50 -0.17 -2.27 -8.49
C ILE A 50 -0.59 -0.79 -8.46
N ASP A 51 -1.50 -0.46 -7.55
CA ASP A 51 -1.91 0.92 -7.28
C ASP A 51 -1.55 1.28 -5.83
N ILE A 52 -0.90 2.42 -5.63
CA ILE A 52 -0.65 2.96 -4.28
C ILE A 52 -1.48 4.22 -4.13
N VAL A 53 -2.40 4.20 -3.17
CA VAL A 53 -3.36 5.28 -2.94
C VAL A 53 -3.39 5.67 -1.47
N LEU A 54 -3.95 6.83 -1.15
CA LEU A 54 -4.28 7.15 0.23
C LEU A 54 -5.32 6.13 0.72
N ALA A 55 -5.05 5.46 1.84
CA ALA A 55 -5.91 4.41 2.34
C ALA A 55 -7.25 4.99 2.81
N ASP A 56 -8.34 4.36 2.37
CA ASP A 56 -9.67 4.57 2.95
C ASP A 56 -9.91 3.60 4.12
N ALA A 57 -11.06 3.71 4.78
CA ALA A 57 -11.39 2.86 5.94
C ALA A 57 -11.46 1.36 5.56
N TRP A 58 -11.80 1.03 4.31
CA TRP A 58 -11.87 -0.34 3.83
C TRP A 58 -10.47 -0.89 3.58
N ASP A 59 -9.59 -0.10 2.96
CA ASP A 59 -8.19 -0.48 2.76
C ASP A 59 -7.49 -0.79 4.09
N ILE A 60 -7.74 0.05 5.11
CA ILE A 60 -7.19 -0.14 6.46
C ILE A 60 -7.65 -1.50 7.02
N ASP A 61 -8.96 -1.75 7.04
CA ASP A 61 -9.55 -3.01 7.51
C ASP A 61 -9.06 -4.23 6.71
N MET A 62 -8.89 -4.09 5.39
CA MET A 62 -8.40 -5.19 4.53
C MET A 62 -6.91 -5.49 4.73
N GLY A 63 -6.06 -4.47 4.88
CA GLY A 63 -4.65 -4.69 5.16
C GLY A 63 -4.41 -5.23 6.58
N GLU A 64 -5.22 -4.82 7.56
CA GLU A 64 -5.21 -5.42 8.90
C GLU A 64 -5.62 -6.91 8.86
N ARG A 65 -6.57 -7.28 8.00
CA ARG A 65 -6.97 -8.68 7.77
C ARG A 65 -5.93 -9.49 7.00
N GLY A 66 -5.09 -8.83 6.19
CA GLY A 66 -4.06 -9.46 5.36
C GLY A 66 -2.82 -9.95 6.12
N LEU A 67 -2.57 -9.45 7.34
CA LEU A 67 -1.47 -9.89 8.21
C LEU A 67 -1.88 -11.04 9.17
N GLY A 68 -3.06 -11.61 8.97
CA GLY A 68 -3.64 -12.63 9.83
C GLY A 68 -3.79 -14.02 9.19
N HIS A 69 -2.79 -14.54 8.47
CA HIS A 69 -2.59 -16.00 8.41
C HIS A 69 -1.19 -16.45 8.02
#